data_AF-A0A3D1Z9D5-F1
#
_entry.id   AF-A0A3D1Z9D5-F1
#
_cell.length_a   1.000
_cell.length_b   1.000
_cell.length_c   1.000
_cell.angle_alpha   90.00
_cell.angle_beta   90.00
_cell.angle_gamma   90.00
#
_symmetry.space_group_name_H-M   'P 1'
#
loop_
_entity.id
_entity.type
_entity.pdbx_description
1 polymer ?
#
loop_
_entity_poly.entity_id
_entity_poly.type
_entity_poly.pdbx_seq_one_letter_code
_entity_poly.pdbx_strand_id
1 'polypeptide(L)' 'MMEILIRLDKPIFRCLTDEEVFFQRIDELKGLTQCTQKAETFYLSFLSVDHHAVIQAIQSISDMWNTQFTVQISP' A
#
# COMPACT_ATOMS: atom_id res chain seq x y z
N MET A 1 -9.20 -12.68 12.99
CA MET A 1 -9.05 -11.63 11.97
C MET A 1 -7.82 -12.02 11.18
N MET A 2 -7.94 -12.14 9.86
CA MET A 2 -6.81 -12.46 8.99
C MET A 2 -6.02 -11.18 8.70
N GLU A 3 -4.71 -11.31 8.60
CA GLU A 3 -3.82 -10.21 8.25
C GLU A 3 -3.46 -10.30 6.77
N ILE A 4 -3.53 -9.17 6.08
CA ILE A 4 -3.01 -9.04 4.72
C ILE A 4 -1.73 -8.24 4.79
N LEU A 5 -0.68 -8.81 4.23
CA LEU A 5 0.60 -8.17 4.03
C LEU A 5 0.73 -7.81 2.55
N ILE A 6 1.05 -6.55 2.28
CA ILE A 6 1.22 -6.04 0.93
C ILE A 6 2.64 -5.49 0.80
N ARG A 7 3.36 -6.02 -0.19
CA ARG A 7 4.65 -5.51 -0.62
C ARG A 7 4.42 -4.61 -1.83
N LEU A 8 4.67 -3.32 -1.69
CA LEU A 8 4.49 -2.32 -2.74
C LEU A 8 5.86 -1.77 -3.13
N ASP A 9 6.23 -1.84 -4.41
CA ASP A 9 7.49 -1.26 -4.86
C ASP A 9 7.43 0.27 -4.73
N LYS A 10 8.54 0.89 -4.30
CA LYS A 10 8.58 2.33 -4.10
C LYS A 10 8.34 3.05 -5.43
N PRO A 11 7.37 3.96 -5.52
CA PRO A 11 7.15 4.70 -6.74
C PRO A 11 8.24 5.73 -7.01
N ILE A 12 8.41 6.09 -8.28
CA ILE A 12 9.31 7.18 -8.68
C ILE A 12 8.54 8.50 -8.54
N PHE A 13 8.84 9.23 -7.46
CA PHE A 13 8.22 10.53 -7.23
C PHE A 13 8.86 11.62 -8.10
N ARG A 14 8.02 12.45 -8.72
CA ARG A 14 8.49 13.55 -9.59
C ARG A 14 8.87 14.80 -8.81
N CYS A 15 8.31 14.99 -7.63
CA CYS A 15 8.58 16.11 -6.73
C CYS A 15 8.11 15.78 -5.29
N LEU A 16 8.43 16.66 -4.33
CA LEU A 16 8.01 16.50 -2.93
C LEU A 16 6.48 16.43 -2.78
N THR A 17 5.74 17.25 -3.54
CA THR A 17 4.27 17.23 -3.51
C THR A 17 3.71 15.90 -4.00
N ASP A 18 4.35 15.26 -4.98
CA ASP A 18 3.93 13.95 -5.49
C ASP A 18 4.14 12.85 -4.43
N GLU A 19 5.26 12.91 -3.72
CA GLU A 19 5.56 12.05 -2.57
C GLU A 19 4.56 12.25 -1.41
N GLU A 20 4.24 13.50 -1.07
CA GLU A 20 3.25 13.83 -0.03
C GLU A 20 1.85 13.29 -0.39
N VAL A 21 1.43 13.45 -1.65
CA VAL A 21 0.14 12.91 -2.14
C VAL A 21 0.12 11.39 -2.06
N PHE A 22 1.23 10.72 -2.39
CA PHE A 22 1.32 9.27 -2.24
C PHE A 22 1.13 8.84 -0.78
N PHE A 23 1.86 9.45 0.15
CA PHE A 23 1.75 9.10 1.58
C PHE A 23 0.38 9.43 2.16
N GLN A 24 -0.23 10.54 1.76
CA GLN A 24 -1.61 10.86 2.15
C GLN A 24 -2.58 9.76 1.70
N ARG A 25 -2.46 9.27 0.46
CA ARG A 25 -3.32 8.19 -0.06
C ARG A 25 -3.14 6.89 0.71
N ILE A 26 -1.91 6.57 1.12
CA ILE A 26 -1.63 5.40 1.95
C ILE A 26 -2.25 5.54 3.35
N ASP A 27 -2.14 6.71 3.97
CA ASP A 27 -2.71 6.98 5.31
C ASP A 27 -4.25 6.94 5.32
N GLU A 28 -4.89 7.28 4.20
CA GLU A 28 -6.34 7.18 4.00
C GLU A 28 -6.87 5.74 3.84
N LEU A 29 -5.99 4.74 3.75
CA LEU A 29 -6.41 3.35 3.57
C LEU A 29 -7.03 2.75 4.83
N LYS A 30 -8.30 2.36 4.71
CA LYS A 30 -9.03 1.72 5.82
C LYS A 30 -8.40 0.37 6.19
N GLY A 31 -8.19 0.19 7.49
CA GLY A 31 -7.67 -1.07 8.05
C GLY A 31 -6.16 -1.22 7.97
N LEU A 32 -5.43 -0.22 7.50
CA LEU A 32 -3.97 -0.17 7.58
C LEU A 32 -3.55 -0.09 9.05
N THR A 33 -2.73 -1.04 9.50
CA THR A 33 -2.21 -1.07 10.88
C THR A 33 -0.73 -0.70 10.94
N GLN A 34 0.01 -1.00 9.87
CA GLN A 34 1.44 -0.72 9.80
C GLN A 34 1.85 -0.40 8.37
N CYS A 35 2.64 0.67 8.21
CA CYS A 35 3.36 0.99 6.98
C CYS A 35 4.83 1.12 7.33
N THR A 36 5.69 0.29 6.74
CA THR A 36 7.14 0.36 6.92
C THR A 36 7.84 0.40 5.59
N GLN A 37 8.76 1.32 5.40
CA GLN A 37 9.63 1.35 4.22
C GLN A 37 10.94 0.61 4.53
N LYS A 38 11.36 -0.28 3.62
CA LYS A 38 12.74 -0.80 3.59
C LYS A 38 13.29 -0.64 2.18
N ALA A 39 14.33 0.19 2.05
CA ALA A 39 14.93 0.55 0.76
C ALA A 39 13.85 1.04 -0.24
N GLU A 40 13.76 0.37 -1.39
CA GLU A 40 12.85 0.69 -2.50
C GLU A 40 11.54 -0.11 -2.42
N THR A 41 11.08 -0.45 -1.21
CA THR A 41 9.85 -1.23 -1.02
C THR A 41 9.12 -0.79 0.24
N PHE A 42 7.81 -0.61 0.13
CA PHE A 42 6.87 -0.44 1.23
C PHE A 42 6.24 -1.78 1.62
N TYR A 43 6.12 -1.99 2.92
CA TYR A 43 5.46 -3.12 3.54
C TYR A 43 4.26 -2.59 4.31
N LEU A 44 3.07 -2.92 3.83
CA LEU A 44 1.80 -2.48 4.38
C LEU A 44 1.12 -3.68 5.02
N SER A 45 0.66 -3.53 6.27
CA SER A 45 -0.08 -4.56 6.99
C SER A 45 -1.49 -4.08 7.24
N PHE A 46 -2.47 -4.93 6.94
CA PHE A 46 -3.89 -4.62 7.09
C PHE A 46 -4.56 -5.64 7.98
N LEU A 47 -5.33 -5.14 8.94
CA LEU A 47 -6.27 -5.93 9.71
C LEU A 47 -7.67 -5.68 9.13
N SER A 48 -8.03 -6.41 8.07
CA SER A 48 -9.29 -6.24 7.34
C SER A 48 -10.03 -7.56 7.20
N VAL A 49 -11.36 -7.52 7.25
CA VAL A 49 -12.24 -8.66 6.89
C VAL A 49 -12.55 -8.70 5.39
N ASP A 50 -12.29 -7.60 4.67
CA ASP A 50 -12.51 -7.49 3.23
C ASP A 50 -11.18 -7.32 2.51
N HIS A 51 -10.62 -8.45 2.08
CA HIS A 51 -9.35 -8.48 1.37
C HIS A 51 -9.46 -7.88 -0.04
N HIS A 52 -10.63 -8.01 -0.68
CA HIS A 52 -10.83 -7.48 -2.03
C HIS A 52 -10.84 -5.95 -2.03
N ALA A 53 -11.48 -5.33 -1.04
CA ALA A 53 -11.47 -3.87 -0.89
C ALA A 53 -10.05 -3.32 -0.70
N VAL A 54 -9.23 -3.97 0.13
CA VAL A 54 -7.82 -3.59 0.34
C VAL A 54 -7.02 -3.72 -0.94
N ILE A 55 -7.14 -4.85 -1.65
CA ILE A 55 -6.43 -5.10 -2.91
C ILE A 55 -6.85 -4.07 -3.98
N GLN A 56 -8.14 -3.74 -4.10
CA GLN A 56 -8.61 -2.70 -5.03
C GLN A 56 -8.04 -1.32 -4.69
N ALA A 57 -8.00 -0.97 -3.41
CA ALA A 57 -7.46 0.32 -2.99
C ALA A 57 -5.96 0.43 -3.30
N ILE A 58 -5.19 -0.63 -3.03
CA ILE A 58 -3.77 -0.68 -3.40
C ILE A 58 -3.59 -0.68 -4.91
N GLN A 59 -4.38 -1.43 -5.68
CA GLN A 59 -4.32 -1.40 -7.14
C GLN A 59 -4.52 0.03 -7.66
N SER A 60 -5.51 0.77 -7.14
CA SER A 60 -5.75 2.15 -7.54
C SER A 60 -4.55 3.06 -7.25
N ILE A 61 -3.87 2.89 -6.12
CA ILE A 61 -2.65 3.62 -5.80
C ILE A 61 -1.52 3.19 -6.74
N SER A 62 -1.34 1.88 -6.93
CA SER A 62 -0.33 1.33 -7.83
C SER A 62 -0.47 1.84 -9.26
N ASP A 63 -1.70 1.96 -9.77
CA ASP A 63 -1.99 2.49 -11.11
C ASP A 63 -1.63 3.98 -11.24
N MET A 64 -1.88 4.78 -10.20
CA MET A 64 -1.56 6.22 -10.20
C MET A 64 -0.07 6.51 -10.36
N TRP A 65 0.78 5.69 -9.74
CA TRP A 65 2.24 5.84 -9.82
C TRP A 65 2.94 4.78 -10.68
N ASN A 66 2.18 3.97 -11.42
CA ASN A 66 2.70 2.89 -12.27
C ASN A 66 3.69 1.97 -11.53
N THR A 67 3.35 1.57 -10.31
CA THR A 67 4.14 0.68 -9.47
C THR A 67 3.48 -0.70 -9.34
N GLN A 68 4.26 -1.70 -8.96
CA GLN A 68 3.78 -3.07 -8.76
C GLN A 68 3.65 -3.39 -7.28
N PHE A 69 2.77 -4.34 -6.97
CA PHE A 69 2.64 -4.87 -5.62
C PHE A 69 2.43 -6.37 -5.63
N THR A 70 2.72 -6.99 -4.49
CA THR A 70 2.46 -8.40 -4.22
C THR A 70 1.64 -8.52 -2.94
N VAL A 71 0.67 -9.42 -2.95
CA VAL A 71 -0.20 -9.71 -1.81
C VAL A 71 0.25 -11.01 -1.16
N GLN A 72 0.36 -10.99 0.17
CA GLN A 72 0.58 -12.16 1.01
C GLN A 72 -0.51 -12.19 2.08
N ILE A 73 -1.30 -13.25 2.10
CA ILE A 73 -2.35 -13.43 3.11
C ILE A 73 -1.79 -14.34 4.18
N SER A 74 -1.71 -13.85 5.42
CA SER A 74 -1.30 -14.65 6.56
C SER A 74 -2.52 -15.40 7.12
N PRO A 75 -2.47 -16.73 7.27
CA PRO A 75 -3.58 -17.55 7.78
C PRO A 75 -3.87 -17.32 9.27
#